data_AF-A0A967KW22-F1
#
_entry.id   AF-A0A967KW22-F1
#
_cell.length_a   1.000
_cell.length_b   1.000
_cell.length_c   1.000
_cell.angle_alpha   90.00
_cell.angle_beta   90.00
_cell.angle_gamma   90.00
#
_symmetry.space_group_name_H-M   'P 1'
#
loop_
_entity.id
_entity.type
_entity.pdbx_description
1 polymer ?
#
loop_
_entity_poly.entity_id
_entity_poly.type
_entity_poly.pdbx_seq_one_letter_code
_entity_poly.pdbx_strand_id
1 'polypeptide(L)'
;MNELDLTFVDKTVEKIGTGPENVLAILQAIQEHFGYLPTEILERVCSMTEITPASIVGVSTFYNQFRHRPAGRHIIHVCLGTACHVKGGDQIYDAFRRHLDISGDEDTDSEKLFTVEKIACLGCCTLAPAVKIGEVTYGHLTPETIPTVLNDFLRYEEAKASHPAKKHKLQIEKADACGELRIGLGSCCVSRGSGKLHEALQQTLTETGIRAAVKRVGCVGMCYQTPLLEVVLPDNRSFLYAKVQPEDARAIVLKHFKPKQITRKIRNT
;
A
#
# COMPACT_ATOMS: atom_id res chain seq x y z
N MET A 1 -17.52 -26.77 -6.34
CA MET A 1 -16.11 -27.17 -6.53
C MET A 1 -15.56 -26.26 -7.59
N ASN A 2 -14.67 -25.33 -7.22
CA ASN A 2 -14.00 -24.50 -8.21
C ASN A 2 -13.05 -25.41 -8.99
N GLU A 3 -13.24 -25.48 -10.30
CA GLU A 3 -12.37 -26.21 -11.21
C GLU A 3 -11.01 -25.49 -11.21
N LEU A 4 -9.99 -26.10 -10.59
CA LEU A 4 -8.65 -25.54 -10.55
C LEU A 4 -8.08 -25.57 -11.97
N ASP A 5 -7.74 -24.39 -12.50
CA ASP A 5 -7.19 -24.26 -13.85
C ASP A 5 -5.75 -24.80 -13.92
N LEU A 6 -5.62 -26.08 -14.23
CA LEU A 6 -4.33 -26.75 -14.42
C LEU A 6 -3.55 -26.19 -15.61
N THR A 7 -4.21 -25.55 -16.60
CA THR A 7 -3.53 -24.99 -17.78
C THR A 7 -2.69 -23.75 -17.43
N PHE A 8 -3.02 -23.08 -16.33
CA PHE A 8 -2.21 -21.97 -15.81
C PHE A 8 -0.83 -22.44 -15.36
N VAL A 9 -0.74 -23.63 -14.75
CA VAL A 9 0.52 -24.21 -14.26
C VAL A 9 1.45 -24.47 -15.44
N ASP A 10 0.93 -25.11 -16.48
CA ASP A 10 1.68 -25.45 -17.69
C ASP A 10 2.32 -24.20 -18.31
N LYS A 11 1.54 -23.14 -18.51
CA LYS A 11 2.03 -21.85 -19.04
C LYS A 11 3.05 -21.17 -18.12
N THR A 12 2.85 -21.28 -16.81
CA THR A 12 3.75 -20.67 -15.81
C THR A 12 5.11 -21.38 -15.81
N VAL A 13 5.10 -22.71 -15.84
CA VAL A 13 6.32 -23.54 -15.91
C VAL A 13 7.06 -23.31 -17.22
N GLU A 14 6.37 -23.22 -18.36
CA GLU A 14 7.00 -22.89 -19.66
C GLU A 14 7.71 -21.53 -19.64
N LYS A 15 7.13 -20.53 -18.96
CA LYS A 15 7.69 -19.18 -18.91
C LYS A 15 8.88 -19.05 -17.96
N ILE A 16 8.83 -19.72 -16.80
CA ILE A 16 9.84 -19.56 -15.75
C ILE A 16 10.97 -20.58 -15.90
N GLY A 17 10.64 -21.84 -16.23
CA GLY A 17 11.57 -22.96 -16.31
C GLY A 17 11.25 -24.10 -15.33
N THR A 18 11.88 -25.24 -15.55
CA THR A 18 11.63 -26.50 -14.81
C THR A 18 12.66 -26.80 -13.71
N GLY A 19 13.73 -26.02 -13.62
CA GLY A 19 14.82 -26.25 -12.68
C GLY A 19 14.44 -25.99 -11.22
N PRO A 20 15.08 -26.68 -10.26
CA PRO A 20 14.77 -26.55 -8.82
C PRO A 20 14.97 -25.13 -8.26
N GLU A 21 15.84 -24.32 -8.87
CA GLU A 21 16.07 -22.91 -8.52
C GLU A 21 14.84 -22.02 -8.72
N ASN A 22 13.88 -22.46 -9.53
CA ASN A 22 12.69 -21.68 -9.88
C ASN A 22 11.51 -21.89 -8.93
N VAL A 23 11.65 -22.75 -7.92
CA VAL A 23 10.57 -23.09 -6.98
C VAL A 23 9.92 -21.85 -6.35
N LEU A 24 10.72 -20.86 -5.92
CA LEU A 24 10.19 -19.66 -5.30
C LEU A 24 9.33 -18.85 -6.27
N ALA A 25 9.80 -18.67 -7.51
CA ALA A 25 9.10 -17.90 -8.53
C ALA A 25 7.79 -18.58 -8.98
N ILE A 26 7.81 -19.91 -9.12
CA ILE A 26 6.62 -20.70 -9.45
C ILE A 26 5.58 -20.61 -8.33
N LEU A 27 5.98 -20.80 -7.07
CA LEU A 27 5.07 -20.68 -5.92
C LEU A 27 4.49 -19.26 -5.80
N GLN A 28 5.28 -18.23 -6.07
CA GLN A 28 4.79 -16.84 -6.10
C GLN A 28 3.71 -16.63 -7.16
N ALA A 29 3.93 -17.13 -8.39
CA ALA A 29 2.97 -17.02 -9.48
C ALA A 29 1.67 -17.78 -9.18
N ILE A 30 1.77 -18.99 -8.61
CA ILE A 30 0.61 -19.79 -8.20
C ILE A 30 -0.20 -19.06 -7.13
N GLN A 31 0.46 -18.56 -6.09
CA GLN A 31 -0.23 -17.83 -5.04
C GLN A 31 -0.86 -16.52 -5.53
N GLU A 32 -0.20 -15.80 -6.43
CA GLU A 32 -0.77 -14.59 -7.04
C GLU A 32 -2.05 -14.90 -7.84
N HIS A 33 -2.09 -16.06 -8.51
CA HIS A 33 -3.25 -16.48 -9.30
C HIS A 33 -4.39 -17.07 -8.47
N PHE A 34 -4.09 -18.00 -7.56
CA PHE A 34 -5.09 -18.75 -6.79
C PHE A 34 -5.36 -18.16 -5.41
N GLY A 35 -4.52 -17.25 -4.90
CA GLY A 35 -4.59 -16.68 -3.55
C GLY A 35 -4.04 -17.59 -2.44
N TYR A 36 -3.66 -18.82 -2.78
CA TYR A 36 -3.04 -19.82 -1.90
C TYR A 36 -2.31 -20.86 -2.76
N LEU A 37 -1.77 -21.90 -2.14
CA LEU A 37 -1.10 -23.02 -2.80
C LEU A 37 -1.96 -24.30 -2.71
N PRO A 38 -2.84 -24.58 -3.70
CA PRO A 38 -3.65 -25.80 -3.72
C PRO A 38 -2.77 -27.04 -3.92
N THR A 39 -3.05 -28.12 -3.20
CA THR A 39 -2.27 -29.36 -3.27
C THR A 39 -2.22 -29.92 -4.69
N GLU A 40 -3.34 -29.95 -5.39
CA GLU A 40 -3.46 -30.47 -6.76
C GLU A 40 -2.57 -29.69 -7.76
N ILE A 41 -2.43 -28.37 -7.53
CA ILE A 41 -1.57 -27.51 -8.33
C ILE A 41 -0.10 -27.78 -8.03
N LEU A 42 0.26 -27.97 -6.76
CA LEU A 42 1.64 -28.30 -6.37
C LEU A 42 2.07 -29.68 -6.89
N GLU A 43 1.18 -30.66 -6.87
CA GLU A 43 1.41 -31.99 -7.45
C GLU A 43 1.66 -31.89 -8.96
N ARG A 44 0.88 -31.05 -9.67
CA ARG A 44 1.10 -30.78 -11.10
C ARG A 44 2.49 -30.18 -11.34
N VAL A 45 2.92 -29.21 -10.53
CA VAL A 45 4.28 -28.63 -10.62
C VAL A 45 5.34 -29.72 -10.46
N CYS A 46 5.24 -30.57 -9.44
CA CYS A 46 6.18 -31.67 -9.25
C CYS A 46 6.20 -32.67 -10.41
N SER A 47 5.06 -32.90 -11.07
CA SER A 47 4.99 -33.80 -12.23
C SER A 47 5.65 -33.24 -13.49
N MET A 48 5.77 -31.92 -13.60
CA MET A 48 6.26 -31.24 -14.81
C MET A 48 7.66 -30.66 -14.68
N THR A 49 8.22 -30.64 -13.48
CA THR A 49 9.47 -29.97 -13.17
C THR A 49 10.40 -30.90 -12.40
N GLU A 50 11.66 -30.50 -12.24
CA GLU A 50 12.63 -31.19 -11.40
C GLU A 50 12.42 -30.85 -9.90
N ILE A 51 11.37 -30.09 -9.56
CA ILE A 51 11.07 -29.65 -8.20
C ILE A 51 10.39 -30.77 -7.43
N THR A 52 11.02 -31.19 -6.34
CA THR A 52 10.47 -32.22 -5.46
C THR A 52 9.42 -31.66 -4.48
N PRO A 53 8.49 -32.50 -3.98
CA PRO A 53 7.56 -32.09 -2.92
C PRO A 53 8.27 -31.56 -1.67
N ALA A 54 9.43 -32.15 -1.32
CA ALA A 54 10.24 -31.70 -0.19
C ALA A 54 10.77 -30.27 -0.40
N SER A 55 11.20 -29.93 -1.62
CA SER A 55 11.62 -28.57 -1.97
C SER A 55 10.45 -27.58 -1.86
N ILE A 56 9.26 -27.95 -2.34
CA ILE A 56 8.06 -27.11 -2.23
C ILE A 56 7.73 -26.86 -0.76
N VAL A 57 7.63 -27.91 0.07
CA VAL A 57 7.33 -27.78 1.50
C VAL A 57 8.40 -26.94 2.20
N GLY A 58 9.68 -27.21 1.92
CA GLY A 58 10.78 -26.46 2.50
C GLY A 58 10.70 -24.96 2.22
N VAL A 59 10.41 -24.56 0.97
CA VAL A 59 10.34 -23.14 0.58
C VAL A 59 9.03 -22.50 1.06
N SER A 60 7.89 -23.17 0.85
CA SER A 60 6.58 -22.64 1.23
C SER A 60 6.42 -22.44 2.74
N THR A 61 7.01 -23.32 3.56
CA THR A 61 6.97 -23.17 5.03
C THR A 61 8.06 -22.24 5.57
N PHE A 62 9.17 -22.07 4.85
CA PHE A 62 10.22 -21.14 5.26
C PHE A 62 9.82 -19.68 5.08
N TYR A 63 9.15 -19.35 3.98
CA TYR A 63 8.66 -18.00 3.71
C TYR A 63 7.22 -17.82 4.18
N ASN A 64 7.03 -17.04 5.25
CA ASN A 64 5.72 -16.71 5.83
C ASN A 64 4.71 -16.05 4.87
N GLN A 65 5.14 -15.64 3.67
CA GLN A 65 4.23 -15.08 2.68
C GLN A 65 3.32 -16.14 2.05
N PHE A 66 3.69 -17.43 2.09
CA PHE A 66 2.94 -18.47 1.42
C PHE A 66 1.80 -19.01 2.28
N ARG A 67 0.62 -19.15 1.65
CA ARG A 67 -0.59 -19.67 2.26
C ARG A 67 -0.94 -21.03 1.66
N HIS A 68 -1.25 -21.97 2.54
CA HIS A 68 -1.74 -23.30 2.17
C HIS A 68 -3.25 -23.43 2.30
N ARG A 69 -3.93 -22.39 2.81
CA ARG A 69 -5.38 -22.32 2.96
C ARG A 69 -5.93 -21.18 2.11
N PRO A 70 -7.13 -21.35 1.52
CA PRO A 70 -7.78 -20.28 0.79
C PRO A 70 -7.85 -18.99 1.62
N ALA A 71 -7.55 -17.86 0.98
CA ALA A 71 -7.76 -16.55 1.55
C ALA A 71 -9.13 -15.99 1.10
N GLY A 72 -9.68 -15.08 1.89
CA GLY A 72 -10.75 -14.20 1.47
C GLY A 72 -10.24 -13.15 0.49
N ARG A 73 -11.17 -12.36 -0.05
CA ARG A 73 -10.87 -11.31 -1.05
C ARG A 73 -9.86 -10.28 -0.55
N HIS A 74 -9.83 -10.01 0.75
CA HIS A 74 -8.96 -9.02 1.37
C HIS A 74 -8.23 -9.59 2.59
N ILE A 75 -6.92 -9.42 2.65
CA ILE A 75 -6.10 -9.85 3.79
C ILE A 75 -5.85 -8.66 4.71
N ILE A 76 -6.14 -8.87 6.00
CA ILE A 76 -5.92 -7.98 7.13
C ILE A 76 -4.66 -8.46 7.85
N HIS A 77 -3.56 -7.76 7.66
CA HIS A 77 -2.31 -8.01 8.37
C HIS A 77 -2.24 -7.20 9.66
N VAL A 78 -2.32 -7.88 10.80
CA VAL A 78 -2.21 -7.30 12.13
C VAL A 78 -0.76 -7.34 12.60
N CYS A 79 -0.19 -6.17 12.87
CA CYS A 79 1.20 -6.06 13.31
C CYS A 79 1.36 -6.49 14.77
N LEU A 80 2.24 -7.46 15.00
CA LEU A 80 2.67 -7.90 16.34
C LEU A 80 4.15 -7.57 16.62
N GLY A 81 4.69 -6.58 15.90
CA GLY A 81 6.03 -6.06 16.20
C GLY A 81 6.06 -5.45 17.60
N THR A 82 7.25 -5.32 18.19
CA THR A 82 7.43 -4.96 19.61
C THR A 82 6.55 -3.79 20.06
N ALA A 83 6.50 -2.70 19.28
CA ALA A 83 5.69 -1.53 19.62
C ALA A 83 4.17 -1.80 19.58
N CYS A 84 3.70 -2.65 18.65
CA CYS A 84 2.28 -3.02 18.56
C CYS A 84 1.93 -4.07 19.62
N HIS A 85 2.78 -5.07 19.85
CA HIS A 85 2.58 -6.07 20.89
C HIS A 85 2.43 -5.43 22.28
N VAL A 86 3.33 -4.52 22.66
CA VAL A 86 3.26 -3.80 23.95
C VAL A 86 2.01 -2.91 24.05
N LYS A 87 1.48 -2.42 22.92
CA LYS A 87 0.26 -1.61 22.87
C LYS A 87 -1.03 -2.41 22.66
N GLY A 88 -0.99 -3.73 22.80
CA GLY A 88 -2.19 -4.58 22.69
C GLY A 88 -2.50 -5.07 21.27
N GLY A 89 -1.50 -5.29 20.43
CA GLY A 89 -1.68 -5.83 19.06
C GLY A 89 -2.45 -7.15 19.03
N ASP A 90 -2.27 -8.02 20.02
CA ASP A 90 -3.05 -9.26 20.15
C ASP A 90 -4.54 -8.98 20.42
N GLN A 91 -4.86 -7.96 21.22
CA GLN A 91 -6.25 -7.55 21.46
C GLN A 91 -6.92 -7.04 20.18
N ILE A 92 -6.15 -6.34 19.33
CA ILE A 92 -6.63 -5.89 18.02
C ILE A 92 -6.90 -7.09 17.11
N TYR A 93 -5.97 -8.07 17.06
CA TYR A 93 -6.16 -9.30 16.29
C TYR A 93 -7.44 -10.05 16.74
N ASP A 94 -7.61 -10.25 18.05
CA ASP A 94 -8.78 -10.93 18.60
C ASP A 94 -10.07 -10.15 18.35
N ALA A 95 -10.01 -8.82 18.34
CA ALA A 95 -11.16 -7.98 18.06
C ALA A 95 -11.57 -8.03 16.58
N PHE A 96 -10.62 -8.13 15.64
CA PHE A 96 -10.94 -8.40 14.23
C PHE A 96 -11.62 -9.75 14.07
N ARG A 97 -11.08 -10.80 14.70
CA ARG A 97 -11.68 -12.14 14.64
C ARG A 97 -13.09 -12.18 15.20
N ARG A 98 -13.32 -11.53 16.35
CA ARG A 98 -14.65 -11.42 16.96
C ARG A 98 -15.63 -10.63 16.09
N HIS A 99 -15.18 -9.56 15.45
CA HIS A 99 -16.06 -8.74 14.61
C HIS A 99 -16.43 -9.43 13.29
N LEU A 100 -15.55 -10.28 12.77
CA LEU A 100 -15.76 -11.04 11.53
C LEU A 100 -16.30 -12.46 11.78
N ASP A 101 -16.69 -12.78 13.02
CA ASP A 101 -17.17 -14.09 13.46
C ASP A 101 -16.22 -15.27 13.12
N ILE A 102 -14.91 -15.03 13.12
CA ILE A 102 -13.88 -16.03 12.80
C ILE A 102 -13.52 -16.84 14.05
N SER A 103 -13.94 -18.09 14.10
CA SER A 103 -13.78 -18.99 15.25
C SER A 103 -12.76 -20.10 15.02
N GLY A 104 -12.25 -20.71 16.11
CA GLY A 104 -11.38 -21.89 16.05
C GLY A 104 -10.01 -21.63 15.40
N ASP A 105 -9.58 -22.53 14.52
CA ASP A 105 -8.30 -22.43 13.80
C ASP A 105 -8.45 -21.79 12.41
N GLU A 106 -9.63 -21.26 12.10
CA GLU A 106 -9.87 -20.49 10.87
C GLU A 106 -9.27 -19.08 10.99
N ASP A 107 -8.86 -18.55 9.85
CA ASP A 107 -8.36 -17.19 9.71
C ASP A 107 -9.20 -16.36 8.73
N THR A 108 -10.18 -16.97 8.07
CA THR A 108 -10.99 -16.36 7.02
C THR A 108 -12.46 -16.42 7.41
N ASP A 109 -13.19 -15.34 7.17
CA ASP A 109 -14.62 -15.24 7.44
C ASP A 109 -15.48 -16.19 6.59
N SER A 110 -16.73 -16.38 7.02
CA SER A 110 -17.68 -17.28 6.35
C SER A 110 -18.05 -16.82 4.93
N GLU A 111 -18.03 -15.51 4.70
CA GLU A 111 -18.32 -14.89 3.39
C GLU A 111 -17.11 -14.89 2.44
N LYS A 112 -15.94 -15.34 2.89
CA LYS A 112 -14.67 -15.31 2.12
C LYS A 112 -14.32 -13.88 1.65
N LEU A 113 -14.69 -12.87 2.42
CA LEU A 113 -14.37 -11.47 2.15
C LEU A 113 -13.07 -11.06 2.84
N PHE A 114 -12.84 -11.51 4.07
CA PHE A 114 -11.70 -11.10 4.88
C PHE A 114 -10.93 -12.27 5.48
N THR A 115 -9.60 -12.20 5.40
CA THR A 115 -8.67 -13.07 6.14
C THR A 115 -7.88 -12.24 7.14
N VAL A 116 -7.76 -12.69 8.38
CA VAL A 116 -7.03 -12.00 9.46
C VAL A 116 -5.76 -12.76 9.80
N GLU A 117 -4.60 -12.13 9.56
CA GLU A 117 -3.29 -12.71 9.81
C GLU A 117 -2.47 -11.90 10.80
N LYS A 118 -1.64 -12.60 11.57
CA LYS A 118 -0.59 -11.98 12.39
C LYS A 118 0.66 -11.83 11.54
N ILE A 119 1.29 -10.65 11.59
CA ILE A 119 2.59 -10.42 10.95
C ILE A 119 3.59 -9.85 11.95
N ALA A 120 4.87 -10.15 11.73
CA ALA A 120 5.94 -9.76 12.65
C ALA A 120 6.12 -8.24 12.75
N CYS A 121 6.10 -7.49 11.65
CA CYS A 121 6.25 -6.03 11.70
C CYS A 121 5.79 -5.34 10.40
N LEU A 122 5.05 -4.23 10.52
CA LEU A 122 4.72 -3.32 9.40
C LEU A 122 5.74 -2.20 9.18
N GLY A 123 6.73 -2.06 10.07
CA GLY A 123 7.69 -0.94 10.03
C GLY A 123 7.06 0.43 10.33
N CYS A 124 5.87 0.46 10.95
CA CYS A 124 5.11 1.68 11.25
C CYS A 124 4.91 1.89 12.76
N CYS A 125 5.97 1.72 13.56
CA CYS A 125 5.89 1.70 15.03
C CYS A 125 5.26 2.96 15.64
N THR A 126 5.36 4.11 14.97
CA THR A 126 4.75 5.38 15.40
C THR A 126 3.21 5.41 15.31
N LEU A 127 2.63 4.43 14.63
CA LEU A 127 1.20 4.21 14.45
C LEU A 127 0.68 3.02 15.27
N ALA A 128 1.51 2.43 16.13
CA ALA A 128 1.11 1.27 16.91
C ALA A 128 -0.09 1.58 17.85
N PRO A 129 -1.10 0.68 17.94
CA PRO A 129 -1.30 -0.55 17.16
C PRO A 129 -1.67 -0.28 15.70
N ALA A 130 -1.03 -1.01 14.78
CA ALA A 130 -1.17 -0.80 13.33
C ALA A 130 -1.60 -2.08 12.60
N VAL A 131 -2.40 -1.89 11.55
CA VAL A 131 -2.95 -2.96 10.71
C VAL A 131 -2.88 -2.52 9.26
N LYS A 132 -2.61 -3.45 8.33
CA LYS A 132 -2.66 -3.20 6.89
C LYS A 132 -3.77 -4.06 6.27
N ILE A 133 -4.71 -3.45 5.55
CA ILE A 133 -5.75 -4.16 4.79
C ILE A 133 -5.53 -3.86 3.31
N GLY A 134 -5.24 -4.89 2.51
CA GLY A 134 -4.83 -4.69 1.12
C GLY A 134 -3.61 -3.78 1.05
N GLU A 135 -3.73 -2.59 0.45
CA GLU A 135 -2.65 -1.58 0.37
C GLU A 135 -2.78 -0.43 1.38
N VAL A 136 -3.82 -0.42 2.20
CA VAL A 136 -4.12 0.68 3.13
C VAL A 136 -3.62 0.33 4.52
N THR A 137 -2.91 1.26 5.16
CA THR A 137 -2.42 1.10 6.54
C THR A 137 -3.23 1.96 7.50
N TYR A 138 -3.72 1.33 8.55
CA TYR A 138 -4.46 1.92 9.66
C TYR A 138 -3.61 1.89 10.92
N GLY A 139 -3.76 2.89 11.78
CA GLY A 139 -2.92 3.11 12.95
C GLY A 139 -3.68 3.67 14.14
N HIS A 140 -3.06 3.60 15.31
CA HIS A 140 -3.63 3.99 16.61
C HIS A 140 -4.95 3.28 16.91
N LEU A 141 -5.02 2.01 16.50
CA LEU A 141 -6.24 1.23 16.60
C LEU A 141 -6.52 0.83 18.05
N THR A 142 -7.81 0.84 18.37
CA THR A 142 -8.39 0.21 19.56
C THR A 142 -9.46 -0.79 19.11
N PRO A 143 -9.85 -1.78 19.94
CA PRO A 143 -10.88 -2.75 19.59
C PRO A 143 -12.19 -2.12 19.08
N GLU A 144 -12.55 -0.94 19.60
CA GLU A 144 -13.76 -0.21 19.26
C GLU A 144 -13.70 0.45 17.87
N THR A 145 -12.50 0.72 17.35
CA THR A 145 -12.30 1.37 16.04
C THR A 145 -12.42 0.42 14.85
N ILE A 146 -12.42 -0.90 15.09
CA ILE A 146 -12.41 -1.93 14.04
C ILE A 146 -13.60 -1.83 13.07
N PRO A 147 -14.87 -1.67 13.52
CA PRO A 147 -16.00 -1.56 12.60
C PRO A 147 -15.84 -0.35 11.65
N THR A 148 -15.32 0.76 12.16
CA THR A 148 -15.07 1.97 11.37
C THR A 148 -13.98 1.74 10.33
N VAL A 149 -12.90 1.05 10.70
CA VAL A 149 -11.79 0.71 9.80
C VAL A 149 -12.25 -0.18 8.64
N LEU A 150 -13.04 -1.21 8.93
CA LEU A 150 -13.56 -2.12 7.90
C LEU A 150 -14.49 -1.39 6.93
N ASN A 151 -15.42 -0.58 7.44
CA ASN A 151 -16.32 0.22 6.61
C ASN A 151 -15.57 1.25 5.75
N ASP A 152 -14.56 1.91 6.31
CA ASP A 152 -13.70 2.84 5.55
C ASP A 152 -12.97 2.11 4.41
N PHE A 153 -12.42 0.92 4.69
CA PHE A 153 -11.72 0.13 3.68
C PHE A 153 -12.65 -0.34 2.55
N LEU A 154 -13.85 -0.81 2.87
CA LEU A 154 -14.84 -1.24 1.86
C LEU A 154 -15.23 -0.08 0.95
N ARG A 155 -15.48 1.11 1.52
CA ARG A 155 -15.75 2.34 0.74
C ARG A 155 -14.57 2.73 -0.14
N TYR A 156 -13.33 2.57 0.36
CA TYR A 156 -12.13 2.82 -0.43
C TYR A 156 -12.01 1.86 -1.63
N GLU A 157 -12.28 0.57 -1.44
CA GLU A 157 -12.25 -0.42 -2.54
C GLU A 157 -13.36 -0.17 -3.56
N GLU A 158 -14.58 0.21 -3.14
CA GLU A 158 -15.65 0.64 -4.04
C GLU A 158 -15.25 1.86 -4.89
N ALA A 159 -14.66 2.88 -4.24
CA ALA A 159 -14.19 4.08 -4.93
C ALA A 159 -13.09 3.74 -5.95
N LYS A 160 -12.15 2.88 -5.59
CA LYS A 160 -11.06 2.42 -6.47
C LYS A 160 -11.57 1.57 -7.64
N ALA A 161 -12.61 0.77 -7.44
CA ALA A 161 -13.25 0.01 -8.51
C ALA A 161 -14.00 0.94 -9.50
N SER A 162 -14.61 2.02 -9.01
CA SER A 162 -15.29 3.01 -9.86
C SER A 162 -14.33 3.93 -10.64
N HIS A 163 -13.11 4.15 -10.14
CA HIS A 163 -12.09 5.00 -10.76
C HIS A 163 -10.70 4.35 -10.69
N PRO A 164 -10.32 3.49 -11.65
CA PRO A 164 -9.00 2.87 -11.66
C PRO A 164 -7.92 3.96 -11.82
N ALA A 165 -7.15 4.18 -10.74
CA ALA A 165 -6.03 5.10 -10.74
C ALA A 165 -5.02 4.70 -11.82
N LYS A 166 -4.92 5.48 -12.90
CA LYS A 166 -3.85 5.36 -13.88
C LYS A 166 -2.52 5.57 -13.15
N LYS A 167 -1.70 4.52 -13.05
CA LYS A 167 -0.30 4.61 -12.59
C LYS A 167 0.48 5.53 -13.54
N HIS A 168 0.44 6.84 -13.32
CA HIS A 168 1.29 7.78 -14.04
C HIS A 168 2.72 7.68 -13.46
N LYS A 169 3.58 6.91 -14.15
CA LYS A 169 5.03 7.11 -14.07
C LYS A 169 5.33 8.51 -14.63
N LEU A 170 5.37 9.52 -13.77
CA LEU A 170 5.89 10.83 -14.13
C LEU A 170 7.42 10.79 -13.98
N GLN A 171 8.10 10.47 -15.08
CA GLN A 171 9.47 10.92 -15.28
C GLN A 171 9.42 12.44 -15.46
N ILE A 172 10.09 13.20 -14.60
CA ILE A 172 10.32 14.62 -14.81
C ILE A 172 11.82 14.79 -15.03
N GLU A 173 12.17 15.03 -16.28
CA GLU A 173 13.47 15.52 -16.71
C GLU A 173 13.75 16.88 -16.06
N LYS A 174 14.99 17.09 -15.61
CA LYS A 174 15.48 18.36 -15.07
C LYS A 174 15.33 19.46 -16.13
N ALA A 175 14.35 20.35 -15.97
CA ALA A 175 14.31 21.61 -16.70
C ALA A 175 13.66 22.72 -15.85
N ASP A 176 14.45 23.74 -15.51
CA ASP A 176 14.06 25.08 -15.03
C ASP A 176 12.94 25.18 -13.97
N ALA A 177 13.15 24.55 -12.80
CA ALA A 177 12.19 24.60 -11.71
C ALA A 177 12.22 25.95 -10.96
N CYS A 178 11.07 26.61 -10.94
CA CYS A 178 10.75 27.71 -10.04
C CYS A 178 10.40 27.10 -8.66
N GLY A 179 11.40 26.59 -7.94
CA GLY A 179 11.27 26.00 -6.59
C GLY A 179 10.75 24.56 -6.51
N GLU A 180 10.77 24.00 -5.30
CA GLU A 180 10.49 22.60 -5.00
C GLU A 180 9.50 22.47 -3.82
N LEU A 181 8.64 21.46 -3.88
CA LEU A 181 7.71 21.05 -2.82
C LEU A 181 8.14 19.65 -2.35
N ARG A 182 8.76 19.56 -1.19
CA ARG A 182 9.33 18.33 -0.64
C ARG A 182 8.35 17.68 0.34
N ILE A 183 7.99 16.44 0.05
CA ILE A 183 7.05 15.66 0.88
C ILE A 183 7.58 14.25 1.14
N GLY A 184 7.49 13.81 2.40
CA GLY A 184 7.82 12.44 2.78
C GLY A 184 6.72 11.48 2.34
N LEU A 185 7.07 10.45 1.55
CA LEU A 185 6.15 9.42 1.05
C LEU A 185 6.58 8.00 1.46
N GLY A 186 7.25 7.86 2.60
CA GLY A 186 7.46 6.57 3.24
C GLY A 186 6.15 5.99 3.82
N SER A 187 6.18 4.73 4.25
CA SER A 187 5.01 4.01 4.79
C SER A 187 4.28 4.79 5.89
N CYS A 188 5.01 5.27 6.91
CA CYS A 188 4.44 6.06 8.00
C CYS A 188 3.80 7.37 7.52
N CYS A 189 4.36 8.00 6.48
CA CYS A 189 3.88 9.29 6.01
C CYS A 189 2.61 9.16 5.17
N VAL A 190 2.58 8.17 4.27
CA VAL A 190 1.40 7.89 3.44
C VAL A 190 0.22 7.52 4.34
N SER A 191 0.46 6.71 5.37
CA SER A 191 -0.57 6.31 6.35
C SER A 191 -1.17 7.48 7.11
N ARG A 192 -0.40 8.57 7.31
CA ARG A 192 -0.89 9.82 7.93
C ARG A 192 -1.48 10.82 6.93
N GLY A 193 -1.67 10.43 5.67
CA GLY A 193 -2.30 11.27 4.65
C GLY A 193 -1.34 12.01 3.73
N SER A 194 -0.02 11.82 3.81
CA SER A 194 0.92 12.46 2.86
C SER A 194 0.68 12.05 1.41
N GLY A 195 0.09 10.87 1.16
CA GLY A 195 -0.28 10.44 -0.19
C GLY A 195 -1.35 11.35 -0.80
N LYS A 196 -2.44 11.59 -0.06
CA LYS A 196 -3.52 12.51 -0.47
C LYS A 196 -3.00 13.94 -0.64
N LEU A 197 -2.13 14.40 0.24
CA LEU A 197 -1.49 15.71 0.10
C LEU A 197 -0.62 15.81 -1.15
N HIS A 198 0.14 14.77 -1.49
CA HIS A 198 0.93 14.74 -2.72
C HIS A 198 0.06 14.87 -3.98
N GLU A 199 -1.05 14.14 -4.05
CA GLU A 199 -2.03 14.26 -5.14
C GLU A 199 -2.62 15.68 -5.22
N ALA A 200 -3.04 16.25 -4.08
CA ALA A 200 -3.58 17.61 -4.01
C ALA A 200 -2.56 18.68 -4.46
N LEU A 201 -1.28 18.52 -4.10
CA LEU A 201 -0.19 19.39 -4.56
C LEU A 201 0.03 19.29 -6.07
N GLN A 202 0.07 18.07 -6.62
CA GLN A 202 0.21 17.87 -8.06
C GLN A 202 -0.95 18.52 -8.82
N GLN A 203 -2.19 18.26 -8.38
CA GLN A 203 -3.37 18.85 -8.97
C GLN A 203 -3.33 20.39 -8.93
N THR A 204 -2.98 20.96 -7.78
CA THR A 204 -2.85 22.42 -7.61
C THR A 204 -1.84 23.02 -8.60
N LEU A 205 -0.68 22.39 -8.78
CA LEU A 205 0.34 22.89 -9.70
C LEU A 205 -0.12 22.85 -11.16
N THR A 206 -0.82 21.77 -11.54
CA THR A 206 -1.42 21.64 -12.88
C THR A 206 -2.47 22.72 -13.13
N GLU A 207 -3.39 22.95 -12.19
CA GLU A 207 -4.46 23.94 -12.32
C GLU A 207 -3.96 25.39 -12.36
N THR A 208 -2.94 25.70 -11.56
CA THR A 208 -2.41 27.07 -11.43
C THR A 208 -1.35 27.41 -12.48
N GLY A 209 -0.82 26.39 -13.18
CA GLY A 209 0.29 26.55 -14.12
C GLY A 209 1.62 26.97 -13.47
N ILE A 210 1.75 26.78 -12.15
CA ILE A 210 2.96 27.10 -11.39
C ILE A 210 4.06 26.08 -11.70
N ARG A 211 5.26 26.57 -12.01
CA ARG A 211 6.42 25.73 -12.36
C ARG A 211 7.22 25.34 -11.10
N ALA A 212 6.64 24.56 -10.20
CA ALA A 212 7.35 23.96 -9.07
C ALA A 212 7.36 22.43 -9.17
N ALA A 213 8.40 21.78 -8.63
CA ALA A 213 8.52 20.32 -8.66
C ALA A 213 8.13 19.70 -7.31
N VAL A 214 7.20 18.74 -7.31
CA VAL A 214 6.93 17.93 -6.11
C VAL A 214 7.97 16.82 -6.01
N LYS A 215 8.82 16.87 -4.98
CA LYS A 215 9.89 15.90 -4.75
C LYS A 215 9.56 15.00 -3.56
N ARG A 216 9.75 13.71 -3.77
CA ARG A 216 9.75 12.72 -2.69
C ARG A 216 11.04 12.87 -1.89
N VAL A 217 10.90 13.10 -0.59
CA VAL A 217 12.03 13.11 0.36
C VAL A 217 11.95 11.93 1.34
N GLY A 218 13.10 11.60 1.93
CA GLY A 218 13.23 10.52 2.91
C GLY A 218 12.55 10.83 4.26
N CYS A 219 12.67 9.90 5.20
CA CYS A 219 12.18 10.09 6.57
C CYS A 219 13.02 11.16 7.28
N VAL A 220 12.35 12.12 7.91
CA VAL A 220 12.99 13.18 8.72
C VAL A 220 12.79 12.97 10.23
N GLY A 221 12.33 11.79 10.65
CA GLY A 221 12.09 11.46 12.07
C GLY A 221 10.89 12.16 12.72
N MET A 222 10.15 12.98 11.97
CA MET A 222 9.04 13.80 12.48
C MET A 222 7.66 13.21 12.16
N CYS A 223 7.51 11.90 12.37
CA CYS A 223 6.28 11.17 12.03
C CYS A 223 5.03 11.71 12.77
N TYR A 224 5.19 12.26 13.98
CA TYR A 224 4.09 12.85 14.76
C TYR A 224 3.55 14.16 14.16
N GLN A 225 4.32 14.81 13.29
CA GLN A 225 4.00 16.07 12.62
C GLN A 225 3.59 15.90 11.16
N THR A 226 3.52 14.65 10.68
CA THR A 226 3.17 14.35 9.28
C THR A 226 1.65 14.48 9.06
N PRO A 227 1.16 14.97 7.90
CA PRO A 227 1.88 15.33 6.68
C PRO A 227 2.82 16.53 6.80
N LEU A 228 4.08 16.34 6.42
CA LEU A 228 5.11 17.37 6.39
C LEU A 228 5.33 17.81 4.95
N LEU A 229 5.28 19.12 4.73
CA LEU A 229 5.55 19.75 3.46
C LEU A 229 6.62 20.82 3.66
N GLU A 230 7.78 20.63 3.03
CA GLU A 230 8.79 21.68 2.94
C GLU A 230 8.67 22.36 1.57
N VAL A 231 8.43 23.66 1.55
CA VAL A 231 8.44 24.49 0.35
C VAL A 231 9.82 25.12 0.22
N VAL A 232 10.54 24.86 -0.87
CA VAL A 232 11.87 25.42 -1.15
C VAL A 232 11.78 26.35 -2.34
N LEU A 233 12.16 27.61 -2.14
CA LEU A 233 12.18 28.64 -3.18
C LEU A 233 13.45 28.53 -4.05
N PRO A 234 13.46 29.16 -5.25
CA PRO A 234 14.65 29.20 -6.12
C PRO A 234 15.91 29.79 -5.46
N ASP A 235 15.73 30.62 -4.44
CA ASP A 235 16.82 31.24 -3.66
C ASP A 235 17.27 30.40 -2.45
N ASN A 236 16.89 29.11 -2.42
CA ASN A 236 17.16 28.14 -1.36
C ASN A 236 16.54 28.44 0.01
N ARG A 237 15.68 29.46 0.14
CA ARG A 237 14.88 29.61 1.37
C ARG A 237 13.85 28.50 1.44
N SER A 238 13.68 27.89 2.62
CA SER A 238 12.67 26.86 2.83
C SER A 238 11.69 27.20 3.95
N PHE A 239 10.46 26.68 3.79
CA PHE A 239 9.36 26.82 4.75
C PHE A 239 8.79 25.44 5.05
N LEU A 240 8.84 25.03 6.32
CA LEU A 240 8.30 23.76 6.76
C LEU A 240 6.89 23.93 7.31
N TYR A 241 5.97 23.13 6.79
CA TYR A 241 4.59 23.03 7.24
C TYR A 241 4.35 21.63 7.81
N ALA A 242 3.73 21.58 8.99
CA ALA A 242 3.40 20.34 9.70
C ALA A 242 1.89 20.12 9.73
N LYS A 243 1.47 18.85 9.80
CA LYS A 243 0.07 18.40 9.84
C LYS A 243 -0.80 18.97 8.71
N VAL A 244 -0.19 19.16 7.54
CA VAL A 244 -0.83 19.80 6.39
C VAL A 244 -1.95 18.90 5.85
N GLN A 245 -3.14 19.46 5.69
CA GLN A 245 -4.26 18.75 5.08
C GLN A 245 -4.27 18.95 3.55
N PRO A 246 -4.85 18.03 2.77
CA PRO A 246 -4.95 18.17 1.31
C PRO A 246 -5.60 19.50 0.88
N GLU A 247 -6.60 19.99 1.61
CA GLU A 247 -7.26 21.28 1.37
C GLU A 247 -6.33 22.50 1.53
N ASP A 248 -5.29 22.40 2.37
CA ASP A 248 -4.32 23.48 2.58
C ASP A 248 -3.36 23.64 1.40
N ALA A 249 -3.23 22.61 0.55
CA ALA A 249 -2.24 22.54 -0.53
C ALA A 249 -2.30 23.78 -1.44
N ARG A 250 -3.51 24.17 -1.85
CA ARG A 250 -3.72 25.33 -2.74
C ARG A 250 -3.25 26.63 -2.10
N ALA A 251 -3.64 26.88 -0.85
CA ALA A 251 -3.29 28.09 -0.13
C ALA A 251 -1.77 28.19 0.11
N ILE A 252 -1.13 27.07 0.48
CA ILE A 252 0.31 27.01 0.70
C ILE A 252 1.08 27.25 -0.61
N VAL A 253 0.69 26.62 -1.71
CA VAL A 253 1.36 26.82 -3.02
C VAL A 253 1.25 28.28 -3.47
N LEU A 254 0.05 28.87 -3.42
CA LEU A 254 -0.17 30.26 -3.85
C LEU A 254 0.51 31.31 -2.95
N LYS A 255 0.79 30.96 -1.68
CA LYS A 255 1.54 31.82 -0.76
C LYS A 255 3.01 32.00 -1.17
N HIS A 256 3.61 30.97 -1.78
CA HIS A 256 5.05 30.96 -2.09
C HIS A 256 5.35 31.13 -3.57
N PHE A 257 4.42 30.74 -4.44
CA PHE A 257 4.61 30.76 -5.88
C PHE A 257 3.53 31.60 -6.56
N LYS A 258 3.94 32.46 -7.50
CA LYS A 258 3.02 33.30 -8.27
C LYS A 258 2.50 32.52 -9.50
N PRO A 259 1.18 32.52 -9.76
CA PRO A 259 0.64 32.02 -11.02
C PRO A 259 1.19 32.79 -12.22
N LYS A 260 1.29 32.14 -13.38
CA LYS A 260 1.65 32.84 -14.62
C LYS A 260 0.57 33.87 -14.95
N GLN A 261 0.91 35.17 -14.96
CA GLN A 261 0.00 36.19 -15.49
C GLN A 261 -0.23 35.93 -16.99
N ILE A 262 -1.49 35.71 -17.37
CA ILE A 262 -1.93 35.80 -18.76
C ILE A 262 -1.86 37.29 -19.14
N THR A 263 -0.81 37.71 -19.82
CA THR A 263 -0.74 39.03 -20.45
C THR A 263 -1.76 39.09 -21.58
N ARG A 264 -2.99 39.51 -21.26
CA ARG A 264 -4.01 39.83 -22.27
C ARG A 264 -3.57 41.12 -22.95
N LYS A 265 -2.90 41.02 -24.11
CA LYS A 265 -2.68 42.15 -25.02
C LYS A 265 -4.06 42.69 -25.43
N ILE A 266 -4.52 43.74 -24.75
CA ILE A 266 -5.62 44.58 -25.23
C ILE A 266 -5.02 45.42 -26.36
N ARG A 267 -5.33 45.04 -27.60
CA ARG A 267 -5.08 45.85 -28.78
C ARG A 267 -6.25 46.84 -28.86
N ASN A 268 -6.08 48.03 -28.30
CA ASN A 268 -7.01 49.14 -28.52
C ASN A 268 -6.65 49.83 -29.83
N THR A 269 -7.64 49.88 -30.73
CA THR A 269 -7.86 50.80 -31.88
C THR A 269 -6.69 51.11 -32.80
#